data_AF-A0A1V4AS08-F1
#
_entry.id   AF-A0A1V4AS08-F1
#
_cell.length_a   1.000
_cell.length_b   1.000
_cell.length_c   1.000
_cell.angle_alpha   90.00
_cell.angle_beta   90.00
_cell.angle_gamma   90.00
#
_symmetry.space_group_name_H-M   'P 1'
#
loop_
_entity.id
_entity.type
_entity.pdbx_description
1 polymer ?
#
loop_
_entity_poly.entity_id
_entity_poly.type
_entity_poly.pdbx_seq_one_letter_code
_entity_poly.pdbx_strand_id
1 'polypeptide(L)' 'MPFYNDDGTEINPDLVPKPSLCVSCRNDDDPTEEILCILTRADQQDQVEFQCFAYVSKEDV' A
#
# COMPACT_ATOMS: atom_id res chain seq x y z
N MET A 1 -0.83 -9.16 -12.90
CA MET A 1 0.63 -9.04 -13.03
C MET A 1 1.23 -9.43 -11.70
N PRO A 2 2.29 -10.25 -11.67
CA PRO A 2 2.98 -10.57 -10.43
C PRO A 2 3.71 -9.34 -9.89
N PHE A 3 3.81 -9.25 -8.56
CA PHE A 3 4.57 -8.23 -7.84
C PHE A 3 5.88 -8.87 -7.34
N TYR A 4 6.96 -8.11 -7.28
CA TYR A 4 8.25 -8.61 -6.82
C TYR A 4 8.92 -7.61 -5.90
N ASN A 5 9.64 -8.13 -4.91
CA ASN A 5 10.60 -7.36 -4.12
C ASN A 5 11.87 -7.07 -4.96
N ASP A 6 12.71 -6.16 -4.46
CA ASP A 6 13.97 -5.80 -5.11
C ASP A 6 14.99 -6.95 -5.22
N ASP A 7 14.83 -8.00 -4.41
CA ASP A 7 15.64 -9.23 -4.47
C ASP A 7 15.10 -10.27 -5.46
N GLY A 8 13.97 -9.98 -6.14
CA GLY A 8 13.31 -10.85 -7.11
C GLY A 8 12.36 -11.88 -6.49
N THR A 9 12.14 -11.88 -5.18
CA THR A 9 11.11 -12.72 -4.55
C THR A 9 9.71 -12.21 -4.90
N GLU A 10 8.79 -13.14 -5.19
CA GLU A 10 7.42 -12.81 -5.56
C GLU A 10 6.60 -12.39 -4.33
N ILE A 11 5.90 -11.27 -4.45
CA ILE A 11 4.95 -10.77 -3.45
C ILE A 11 3.57 -11.33 -3.77
N ASN A 12 2.94 -11.97 -2.79
CA ASN A 12 1.53 -12.28 -2.86
C ASN A 12 0.72 -11.08 -2.31
N PRO A 13 0.02 -10.30 -3.17
CA PRO A 13 -0.68 -9.10 -2.74
C PRO A 13 -1.81 -9.39 -1.74
N ASP A 14 -2.41 -10.58 -1.77
CA ASP A 14 -3.46 -10.99 -0.84
C ASP A 14 -2.95 -11.19 0.59
N LEU A 15 -1.63 -11.33 0.76
CA LEU A 15 -0.96 -11.46 2.06
C LEU A 15 -0.38 -10.14 2.56
N VAL A 16 -0.45 -9.07 1.78
CA VAL A 16 0.03 -7.74 2.17
C VAL A 16 -1.08 -7.03 2.96
N PRO A 17 -0.96 -6.89 4.29
CA PRO A 17 -2.02 -6.29 5.10
C PRO A 17 -2.27 -4.85 4.66
N LYS A 18 -3.54 -4.42 4.67
CA LYS A 18 -3.92 -3.02 4.40
C LYS A 18 -3.97 -2.26 5.74
N PRO A 19 -3.02 -1.34 6.03
CA PRO A 19 -3.04 -0.54 7.25
C PRO A 19 -4.31 0.32 7.35
N SER A 20 -4.73 0.65 8.57
CA SER A 20 -5.89 1.52 8.80
C SER A 20 -5.75 2.89 8.10
N LEU A 21 -4.53 3.42 8.03
CA LEU A 21 -4.21 4.65 7.29
C LEU A 21 -4.58 4.55 5.80
N CYS A 22 -4.41 3.37 5.17
CA CYS A 22 -4.81 3.19 3.78
C CYS A 22 -6.33 3.23 3.63
N VAL A 23 -7.07 2.60 4.55
CA VAL A 23 -8.55 2.54 4.51
C VAL A 23 -9.20 3.93 4.61
N SER A 24 -8.57 4.85 5.37
CA SER A 24 -9.02 6.24 5.49
C SER A 24 -8.55 7.15 4.35
N CYS A 25 -7.73 6.65 3.42
CA CYS A 25 -7.19 7.43 2.31
C CYS A 25 -8.25 7.63 1.22
N ARG A 26 -8.37 8.83 0.66
CA ARG A 26 -9.28 9.14 -0.45
C ARG A 26 -9.08 8.23 -1.67
N ASN A 27 -7.86 7.75 -1.86
CA ASN A 27 -7.49 6.91 -3.01
C ASN A 27 -7.62 5.40 -2.73
N ASP A 28 -8.12 4.98 -1.57
CA ASP A 28 -8.20 3.55 -1.17
C ASP A 28 -8.97 2.67 -2.15
N ASP A 29 -9.97 3.27 -2.80
CA ASP A 29 -10.88 2.61 -3.73
C ASP A 29 -10.51 2.91 -5.21
N ASP A 30 -9.39 3.59 -5.46
CA ASP A 30 -8.93 3.92 -6.82
C ASP A 30 -8.11 2.77 -7.42
N PRO A 31 -8.63 2.03 -8.41
CA PRO A 31 -7.92 0.90 -9.01
C PRO A 31 -6.64 1.31 -9.75
N THR A 32 -6.47 2.59 -10.08
CA THR A 32 -5.25 3.11 -10.72
C THR A 32 -4.09 3.23 -9.73
N GLU A 33 -4.38 3.32 -8.43
CA GLU A 33 -3.41 3.43 -7.34
C GLU A 33 -3.07 2.07 -6.71
N GLU A 34 -3.86 1.02 -6.96
CA GLU A 34 -3.74 -0.28 -6.27
C GLU A 34 -2.34 -0.88 -6.40
N ILE A 35 -1.70 -0.78 -7.58
CA ILE A 35 -0.34 -1.30 -7.80
C ILE A 35 0.66 -0.59 -6.88
N LEU A 36 0.63 0.75 -6.84
CA LEU A 36 1.53 1.55 -6.01
C LEU A 36 1.24 1.34 -4.51
N CYS A 37 -0.03 1.22 -4.15
CA CYS A 37 -0.46 0.95 -2.79
C CYS A 37 -0.01 -0.43 -2.30
N ILE A 38 -0.08 -1.48 -3.13
CA ILE A 38 0.45 -2.81 -2.80
C ILE A 38 1.96 -2.74 -2.59
N LEU A 39 2.70 -2.15 -3.52
CA LEU A 39 4.17 -2.06 -3.44
C LEU A 39 4.63 -1.26 -2.21
N THR A 40 3.97 -0.13 -1.92
CA THR A 40 4.28 0.70 -0.74
C THR A 40 4.05 -0.05 0.57
N ARG A 41 2.98 -0.85 0.66
CA ARG A 41 2.69 -1.69 1.84
C ARG A 41 3.68 -2.84 1.96
N ALA A 42 4.03 -3.48 0.85
CA ALA A 42 4.97 -4.60 0.82
C ALA A 42 6.38 -4.18 1.29
N ASP A 43 6.89 -3.05 0.78
CA ASP A 43 8.20 -2.50 1.14
C ASP A 43 8.33 -2.19 2.64
N GLN A 44 7.22 -1.87 3.29
CA GLN A 44 7.20 -1.44 4.69
C GLN A 44 6.74 -2.53 5.69
N GLN A 45 6.60 -3.80 5.27
CA GLN A 45 6.06 -4.86 6.15
C GLN A 45 6.86 -5.09 7.43
N ASP A 46 8.17 -4.85 7.40
CA ASP A 46 9.06 -5.01 8.54
C ASP A 46 9.36 -3.70 9.29
N GLN A 47 8.69 -2.60 8.91
CA GLN A 47 8.89 -1.29 9.52
C GLN A 47 8.00 -1.13 10.76
N VAL A 48 8.51 -0.40 11.76
CA VAL A 48 7.78 -0.13 13.00
C VAL A 48 6.54 0.73 12.76
N GLU A 49 6.63 1.66 11.81
CA GLU A 49 5.57 2.59 11.46
C GLU A 49 5.36 2.60 9.94
N PHE A 50 4.11 2.56 9.50
CA PHE A 50 3.75 2.73 8.09
C PHE A 50 3.64 4.21 7.75
N GLN A 51 4.32 4.62 6.68
CA GLN A 51 4.30 5.99 6.17
C GLN A 51 3.91 6.01 4.69
N CYS A 52 2.97 6.88 4.32
CA CYS A 52 2.57 7.09 2.94
C CYS A 52 2.50 8.58 2.64
N PHE A 53 3.46 9.10 1.88
CA PHE A 53 3.52 10.53 1.53
C PHE A 53 2.47 10.96 0.51
N ALA A 54 1.79 10.01 -0.13
CA ALA A 54 0.66 10.26 -1.02
C ALA A 54 -0.69 10.22 -0.27
N TYR A 55 -0.69 10.01 1.05
CA TYR A 55 -1.92 9.96 1.85
C TYR A 55 -2.69 11.28 1.80
N VAL A 56 -3.99 11.17 1.54
CA VAL A 56 -4.96 12.26 1.66
C VAL A 56 -6.17 11.69 2.39
N SER A 57 -6.62 12.31 3.49
CA SER A 57 -7.78 11.81 4.24
C SER A 57 -9.05 11.91 3.39
N LYS A 58 -9.96 10.95 3.53
CA LYS A 58 -11.35 11.06 3.04
C LYS A 58 -12.10 12.25 3.70
N GLU A 59 -11.66 12.68 4.89
CA GLU A 59 -12.29 13.76 5.66
C GLU A 59 -11.72 15.16 5.37
N ASP A 60 -10.58 15.24 4.67
CA ASP A 60 -9.99 16.52 4.27
C ASP A 60 -10.77 17.04 3.03
N VAL A 61 -11.84 17.80 3.29
CA VAL A 61 -12.68 18.47 2.28
C VAL A 61 -12.03 19.74 1.74
#